data_AF-A0A835I2J9-F1
#
_entry.id   AF-A0A835I2J9-F1
#
_cell.length_a   1.000
_cell.length_b   1.000
_cell.length_c   1.000
_cell.angle_alpha   90.00
_cell.angle_beta   90.00
_cell.angle_gamma   90.00
#
_symmetry.space_group_name_H-M   'P 1'
#
loop_
_entity.id
_entity.type
_entity.pdbx_description
1 polymer ?
#
loop_
_entity_poly.entity_id
_entity_poly.type
_entity_poly.pdbx_seq_one_letter_code
_entity_poly.pdbx_strand_id
1 'polypeptide(L)'
;MQIYFRVMKTVPIEVKKSDTIQTVRTEFSKLEGISMVNLKSLSFAGDWLQNEQKVVDYDIKNGSIISVFLDSGFRTKIHVKMLQTGKPITLDVDMRDTVLTIKRRIQNKEGINCLCSLS
;
A
#
# COMPACT_ATOMS: atom_id res chain seq x y z
N MET A 1 -37.62 9.41 -8.33
CA MET A 1 -36.24 9.06 -8.71
C MET A 1 -35.47 8.74 -7.44
N GLN A 2 -34.73 7.63 -7.42
CA GLN A 2 -33.95 7.25 -6.26
C GLN A 2 -32.55 6.82 -6.68
N ILE A 3 -31.55 7.43 -6.05
CA ILE A 3 -30.14 7.09 -6.18
C ILE A 3 -29.50 7.14 -4.80
N TYR A 4 -28.62 6.20 -4.54
CA TYR A 4 -27.67 6.27 -3.42
C TYR A 4 -26.37 5.62 -3.84
N PHE A 5 -25.28 6.31 -3.55
CA PHE A 5 -23.95 5.73 -3.51
C PHE A 5 -23.26 6.20 -2.25
N ARG A 6 -22.67 5.27 -1.52
CA ARG A 6 -21.44 5.51 -0.78
C ARG A 6 -20.79 4.17 -0.49
N VAL A 7 -19.71 3.86 -1.19
CA VAL A 7 -18.84 2.75 -0.80
C VAL A 7 -17.50 3.36 -0.44
N MET A 8 -17.16 3.31 0.85
CA MET A 8 -15.83 3.62 1.37
C MET A 8 -15.35 2.40 2.17
N LYS A 9 -14.15 1.90 1.85
CA LYS A 9 -13.48 0.84 2.61
C LYS A 9 -12.68 1.51 3.74
N THR A 10 -12.84 1.03 4.96
CA THR A 10 -12.02 1.44 6.12
C THR A 10 -11.07 0.32 6.48
N VAL A 11 -9.80 0.66 6.71
CA VAL A 11 -8.75 -0.27 7.10
C VAL A 11 -8.19 0.20 8.44
N PRO A 12 -8.25 -0.62 9.51
CA PRO A 12 -7.64 -0.25 10.77
C PRO A 12 -6.12 -0.32 10.64
N ILE A 13 -5.43 0.72 11.10
CA ILE A 13 -3.98 0.77 11.21
C ILE A 13 -3.59 1.20 12.62
N GLU A 14 -2.60 0.55 13.21
CA GLU A 14 -2.05 0.95 14.50
C GLU A 14 -0.88 1.90 14.25
N VAL A 15 -0.98 3.11 14.80
CA VAL A 15 0.04 4.16 14.66
C VAL A 15 0.28 4.82 16.01
N LYS A 16 1.51 5.26 16.26
CA LYS A 16 1.86 6.04 17.45
C LYS A 16 1.67 7.52 17.18
N LYS A 17 1.37 8.27 18.23
CA LYS A 17 1.33 9.74 18.18
C LYS A 17 2.63 10.37 17.65
N SER A 18 3.76 9.71 17.91
CA SER A 18 5.09 10.13 17.48
C SER A 18 5.43 9.78 16.03
N ASP A 19 4.65 8.91 15.39
CA ASP A 19 4.94 8.47 14.03
C ASP A 19 4.73 9.63 13.06
N THR A 20 5.57 9.67 12.02
CA THR A 20 5.41 10.63 10.93
C THR A 20 4.35 10.16 9.94
N ILE A 21 3.76 11.09 9.19
CA ILE A 21 2.81 10.77 8.12
C ILE A 21 3.44 9.85 7.07
N GLN A 22 4.74 9.96 6.82
CA GLN A 22 5.45 9.03 5.92
C GLN A 22 5.43 7.58 6.45
N THR A 23 5.56 7.37 7.76
CA THR A 23 5.43 6.04 8.38
C THR A 23 4.02 5.52 8.22
N VAL A 24 3.00 6.35 8.50
CA VAL A 24 1.59 5.99 8.33
C VAL A 24 1.28 5.58 6.88
N ARG A 25 1.75 6.37 5.91
CA ARG A 25 1.64 6.07 4.47
C ARG A 25 2.25 4.71 4.13
N THR A 26 3.43 4.44 4.67
CA THR A 26 4.16 3.19 4.43
C THR A 26 3.42 1.98 4.99
N GLU A 27 2.93 2.07 6.23
CA GLU A 27 2.18 0.97 6.87
C GLU A 27 0.85 0.68 6.17
N PHE A 28 0.09 1.72 5.82
CA PHE A 28 -1.12 1.55 5.03
C PHE A 28 -0.83 0.89 3.66
N SER A 29 0.20 1.35 2.95
CA SER A 29 0.62 0.77 1.67
C SER A 29 0.98 -0.71 1.78
N LYS A 30 1.71 -1.11 2.84
CA LYS A 30 2.05 -2.52 3.09
C LYS A 30 0.81 -3.36 3.34
N LEU A 31 -0.08 -2.90 4.21
CA LEU A 31 -1.30 -3.62 4.60
C LEU A 31 -2.24 -3.86 3.42
N GLU A 32 -2.42 -2.85 2.57
CA GLU A 32 -3.28 -2.95 1.40
C GLU A 32 -2.57 -3.50 0.15
N GLY A 33 -1.27 -3.79 0.23
CA GLY A 33 -0.47 -4.25 -0.90
C GLY A 33 -0.36 -3.22 -2.03
N ILE A 34 -0.43 -1.94 -1.71
CA ILE A 34 -0.39 -0.82 -2.65
C ILE A 34 1.04 -0.28 -2.75
N SER A 35 1.56 -0.12 -3.96
CA SER A 35 2.86 0.52 -4.18
C SER A 35 2.83 1.99 -3.73
N MET A 36 3.85 2.50 -3.03
CA MET A 36 3.83 3.86 -2.47
C MET A 36 3.63 4.95 -3.53
N VAL A 37 4.08 4.69 -4.75
CA VAL A 37 3.92 5.57 -5.92
C VAL A 37 2.46 5.78 -6.34
N ASN A 38 1.55 4.90 -5.88
CA ASN A 38 0.12 4.97 -6.14
C ASN A 38 -0.62 5.72 -5.02
N LEU A 39 -0.01 5.95 -3.87
CA LEU A 39 -0.60 6.75 -2.81
C LEU A 39 -0.24 8.22 -3.04
N LYS A 40 -1.17 9.02 -3.57
CA LYS A 40 -0.91 10.43 -3.92
C LYS A 40 -0.89 11.34 -2.71
N SER A 41 -1.94 11.25 -1.90
CA SER A 41 -2.13 12.15 -0.78
C SER A 41 -2.95 11.50 0.32
N LEU A 42 -2.68 11.91 1.55
CA LEU A 42 -3.52 11.64 2.72
C LEU A 42 -4.13 12.97 3.16
N SER A 43 -5.40 12.96 3.56
CA SER A 43 -6.02 14.15 4.17
C SER A 43 -6.81 13.83 5.43
N PHE A 44 -6.87 14.80 6.33
CA PHE A 44 -7.66 14.74 7.56
C PHE A 44 -8.26 16.12 7.84
N ALA A 45 -9.54 16.18 8.21
CA ALA A 45 -10.25 17.43 8.51
C ALA A 45 -10.16 18.53 7.43
N GLY A 46 -9.88 18.18 6.18
CA GLY A 46 -9.68 19.12 5.07
C GLY A 46 -8.21 19.46 4.77
N ASP A 47 -7.29 19.07 5.65
CA ASP A 47 -5.86 19.36 5.51
C ASP A 47 -5.11 18.21 4.83
N TRP A 48 -4.19 18.58 3.92
CA TRP A 48 -3.26 17.64 3.30
C TRP A 48 -2.11 17.33 4.24
N LEU A 49 -1.95 16.05 4.55
CA LEU A 49 -0.96 15.59 5.51
C LEU A 49 0.45 15.58 4.88
N GLN A 50 1.39 16.23 5.54
CA GLN A 50 2.78 16.37 5.10
C GLN A 50 3.63 15.25 5.68
N ASN A 51 4.46 14.62 4.84
CA ASN A 51 5.24 13.42 5.18
C ASN A 51 6.10 13.54 6.45
N GLU A 52 6.63 14.74 6.71
CA GLU A 52 7.58 15.01 7.81
C GLU A 52 6.89 15.32 9.14
N GLN A 53 5.61 15.68 9.11
CA GLN A 53 4.82 16.00 10.31
C GLN A 53 4.40 14.73 11.05
N LYS A 54 4.17 14.84 12.36
CA LYS A 54 3.72 13.70 13.18
C LYS A 54 2.21 13.60 13.20
N VAL A 55 1.71 12.41 13.52
CA VAL A 55 0.27 12.15 13.70
C VAL A 55 -0.34 13.10 14.74
N VAL A 56 0.38 13.36 15.84
CA VAL A 56 -0.10 14.26 16.91
C VAL A 56 -0.22 15.72 16.48
N ASP A 57 0.58 16.17 15.50
CA ASP A 57 0.60 17.57 15.06
C ASP A 57 -0.70 17.95 14.32
N TYR A 58 -1.45 16.95 13.84
CA TYR A 58 -2.76 17.11 13.20
C TYR A 58 -3.96 16.81 14.12
N ASP A 59 -3.73 16.64 15.43
CA ASP A 59 -4.75 16.22 16.42
C ASP A 59 -5.51 14.94 16.02
N ILE A 60 -4.83 14.03 15.30
CA ILE A 60 -5.39 12.72 14.92
C ILE A 60 -5.44 11.82 16.16
N LYS A 61 -6.63 11.29 16.47
CA LYS A 61 -6.93 10.51 17.68
C LYS A 61 -7.33 9.08 17.32
N ASN A 62 -7.47 8.25 18.34
CA ASN A 62 -8.03 6.92 18.16
C ASN A 62 -9.43 7.03 17.55
N GLY A 63 -9.69 6.25 16.50
CA GLY A 63 -10.94 6.30 15.73
C GLY A 63 -11.04 7.41 14.69
N SER A 64 -10.03 8.28 14.54
CA SER A 64 -9.98 9.25 13.44
C SER A 64 -9.87 8.55 12.08
N ILE A 65 -10.52 9.10 11.06
CA ILE A 65 -10.52 8.56 9.70
C ILE A 65 -9.68 9.47 8.79
N ILE A 66 -8.56 8.95 8.29
CA ILE A 66 -7.73 9.61 7.27
C ILE A 66 -8.25 9.23 5.88
N SER A 67 -8.51 10.22 5.04
CA SER A 67 -8.91 10.00 3.65
C SER A 67 -7.68 9.72 2.80
N VAL A 68 -7.72 8.63 2.05
CA VAL A 68 -6.62 8.20 1.16
C VAL A 68 -6.99 8.49 -0.28
N PHE A 69 -6.14 9.25 -0.96
CA PHE A 69 -6.26 9.53 -2.39
C PHE A 69 -5.24 8.70 -3.15
N LEU A 70 -5.74 7.73 -3.90
CA LEU A 70 -4.92 6.84 -4.71
C LEU A 70 -4.91 7.35 -6.16
N ASP A 71 -3.73 7.38 -6.75
CA ASP A 71 -3.61 7.28 -8.21
C ASP A 71 -3.80 5.81 -8.53
N SER A 72 -4.95 5.49 -9.10
CA SER A 72 -5.15 4.23 -9.79
C SER A 72 -4.25 4.23 -11.03
N GLY A 73 -2.93 4.10 -10.82
CA GLY A 73 -1.98 3.80 -11.87
C GLY A 73 -2.43 2.55 -12.63
N PHE A 74 -1.97 2.41 -13.88
CA PHE A 74 -2.28 1.28 -14.73
C PHE A 74 -1.74 -0.02 -14.09
N ARG A 75 -2.56 -0.64 -13.25
CA ARG A 75 -2.30 -1.98 -12.74
C ARG A 75 -2.44 -2.94 -13.90
N THR A 76 -1.34 -3.60 -14.24
CA THR A 76 -1.33 -4.66 -15.25
C THR A 76 -1.13 -6.01 -14.55
N LYS A 77 -1.74 -7.05 -15.10
CA LYS A 77 -1.53 -8.42 -14.63
C LYS A 77 -0.40 -9.02 -15.43
N ILE A 78 0.66 -9.44 -14.74
CA ILE A 78 1.73 -10.23 -15.34
C ILE A 78 1.63 -11.68 -14.88
N HIS A 79 2.07 -12.58 -15.76
CA HIS A 79 2.20 -14.00 -15.46
C HIS A 79 3.69 -14.33 -15.32
N VAL A 80 4.09 -14.79 -14.13
CA VAL A 80 5.46 -15.21 -13.87
C VAL A 80 5.50 -16.73 -13.89
N LYS A 81 6.31 -17.31 -14.78
CA LYS A 81 6.48 -18.76 -14.85
C LYS A 81 7.51 -19.20 -13.83
N MET A 82 7.09 -19.99 -12.84
CA MET A 82 7.98 -20.59 -11.86
C MET A 82 8.61 -21.85 -12.44
N LEU A 83 9.94 -21.87 -12.54
CA LEU A 83 10.66 -23.03 -13.11
C LEU A 83 10.56 -24.28 -12.24
N GLN A 84 10.48 -24.13 -10.91
CA GLN A 84 10.44 -25.24 -9.96
C GLN A 84 9.08 -25.95 -9.91
N THR A 85 7.98 -25.21 -9.95
CA THR A 85 6.61 -25.77 -9.86
C THR A 85 5.92 -25.92 -11.21
N GLY A 86 6.45 -25.26 -12.27
CA GLY A 86 5.88 -25.24 -13.62
C GLY A 86 4.57 -24.46 -13.75
N LYS A 87 3.98 -23.99 -12.64
CA LYS A 87 2.70 -23.27 -12.63
C LYS A 87 2.93 -21.76 -12.75
N PRO A 88 2.21 -21.06 -13.64
CA PRO A 88 2.28 -19.61 -13.72
C PRO A 88 1.56 -18.97 -12.54
N ILE A 89 2.19 -17.97 -11.93
CA ILE A 89 1.58 -17.12 -10.90
C ILE A 89 1.13 -15.81 -11.53
N THR A 90 -0.06 -15.34 -11.17
CA THR A 90 -0.57 -14.03 -11.61
C THR A 90 -0.27 -12.98 -10.54
N LEU A 91 0.37 -11.89 -10.96
CA LEU A 91 0.68 -10.74 -10.11
C LEU A 91 0.03 -9.49 -10.70
N ASP A 92 -0.64 -8.72 -9.84
CA ASP A 92 -0.96 -7.33 -10.15
C ASP A 92 0.31 -6.50 -9.91
N VAL A 93 0.81 -5.87 -10.96
CA VAL A 93 1.99 -5.01 -10.94
C VAL A 93 1.66 -3.62 -11.44
N ASP A 94 2.33 -2.64 -10.86
CA ASP A 94 2.33 -1.28 -11.36
C ASP A 94 3.47 -1.10 -12.37
N MET A 95 3.27 -0.25 -13.39
CA MET A 95 4.34 0.09 -14.35
C MET A 95 5.59 0.70 -13.69
N ARG A 96 5.45 1.23 -12.48
CA ARG A 96 6.55 1.79 -11.69
C ARG A 96 7.18 0.79 -10.70
N ASP A 97 6.66 -0.43 -10.59
CA ASP A 97 7.24 -1.44 -9.71
C ASP A 97 8.64 -1.85 -10.22
N THR A 98 9.63 -1.88 -9.33
CA THR A 98 10.97 -2.37 -9.66
C THR A 98 11.00 -3.90 -9.66
N VAL A 99 11.97 -4.49 -10.37
CA VAL A 99 12.18 -5.96 -10.37
C VAL A 99 12.37 -6.51 -8.95
N LEU A 100 13.02 -5.76 -8.06
CA LEU A 100 13.19 -6.15 -6.66
C LEU A 100 11.85 -6.24 -5.92
N THR A 101 10.97 -5.26 -6.11
CA THR A 101 9.62 -5.25 -5.53
C THR A 101 8.78 -6.41 -6.06
N ILE A 102 8.87 -6.70 -7.36
CA ILE A 102 8.17 -7.84 -7.98
C ILE A 102 8.69 -9.17 -7.39
N LYS A 103 10.00 -9.35 -7.26
CA LYS A 103 10.60 -10.54 -6.60
C LYS A 103 10.09 -10.73 -5.18
N ARG A 104 10.02 -9.66 -4.38
CA ARG A 104 9.48 -9.71 -3.01
C ARG A 104 7.99 -10.11 -2.99
N ARG A 105 7.19 -9.61 -3.93
CA ARG A 105 5.77 -10.02 -4.07
C ARG A 105 5.62 -11.49 -4.42
N ILE A 106 6.48 -12.03 -5.29
CA ILE A 106 6.54 -13.47 -5.62
C ILE A 106 6.84 -14.28 -4.35
N GLN A 107 7.88 -13.90 -3.61
CA GLN A 107 8.28 -14.57 -2.37
C GLN A 107 7.14 -14.61 -1.35
N ASN A 108 6.46 -13.47 -1.14
CA ASN A 108 5.33 -13.39 -0.21
C ASN A 108 4.13 -14.24 -0.65
N LYS A 109 3.81 -14.28 -1.95
CA LYS A 109 2.67 -15.06 -2.47
C LYS A 109 2.89 -16.57 -2.39
N GLU A 110 4.09 -17.02 -2.72
CA GLU A 110 4.42 -18.44 -2.77
C GLU A 110 4.99 -18.96 -1.44
N GLY A 111 5.16 -18.10 -0.43
CA GLY A 111 5.81 -18.46 0.83
C GLY A 111 7.26 -18.90 0.66
N ILE A 112 7.92 -18.46 -0.41
CA ILE A 112 9.30 -18.86 -0.74
C ILE A 112 10.24 -18.07 0.17
N ASN A 113 10.67 -18.72 1.24
CA ASN A 113 11.70 -18.20 2.13
C ASN A 113 13.07 -18.47 1.48
N CYS A 114 13.52 -17.57 0.60
CA CYS A 114 14.83 -17.71 -0.04
C CYS A 114 15.97 -17.42 0.95
N LEU A 115 16.60 -18.47 1.46
CA LEU A 115 18.01 -18.44 1.90
C LEU A 115 18.89 -18.34 0.64
N CYS A 116 18.94 -17.17 0.02
CA CYS A 116 19.95 -16.90 -1.01
C CYS A 116 20.62 -15.57 -0.69
N SER A 117 21.82 -15.71 -0.13
CA SER A 117 22.86 -14.71 -0.02
C SER A 117 22.96 -13.84 -1.27
N LEU A 118 23.02 -12.53 -1.04
CA LEU A 118 23.54 -11.54 -1.98
C LEU A 118 24.91 -11.99 -2.47
N SER A 119 25.01 -12.26 -3.76
CA SER A 119 26.26 -12.23 -4.54
C SER A 119 25.95 -11.58 -5.88
#